data_AF-A0A077KR56-F1
#
_entry.id   AF-A0A077KR56-F1
#
_cell.length_a   1.000
_cell.length_b   1.000
_cell.length_c   1.000
_cell.angle_alpha   90.00
_cell.angle_beta   90.00
_cell.angle_gamma   90.00
#
_symmetry.space_group_name_H-M   'P 1'
#
loop_
_entity.id
_entity.type
_entity.pdbx_description
1 polymer ?
#
loop_
_entity_poly.entity_id
_entity_poly.type
_entity_poly.pdbx_seq_one_letter_code
_entity_poly.pdbx_strand_id
1 'polypeptide(L)'
;MDMEQFRARLLIEQRETVEAIQQAQQSAAPVELDQSCVGRVSRIDALQQQALAQGLRERLTIRKRKVEAALARLDSGTYGLCCACHSDLEPELLNADPAVVFCQECATARQ
;
A
#
# COMPACT_ATOMS: atom_id res chain seq x y z
N MET A 1 -1.93 16.13 18.89
CA MET A 1 -1.72 15.02 17.96
C MET A 1 -0.54 14.22 18.49
N ASP A 2 -0.76 12.97 18.89
CA ASP A 2 0.32 12.15 19.43
C ASP A 2 1.10 11.53 18.27
N MET A 3 2.17 12.22 17.86
CA MET A 3 3.01 11.83 16.71
C MET A 3 3.62 10.43 16.89
N GLU A 4 3.92 10.04 18.13
CA GLU A 4 4.41 8.70 18.46
C GLU A 4 3.36 7.62 18.18
N GLN A 5 2.08 7.90 18.43
CA GLN A 5 0.99 6.97 18.15
C GLN A 5 0.86 6.73 16.64
N PHE A 6 0.90 7.79 15.84
CA PHE A 6 0.88 7.67 14.38
C PHE A 6 2.10 6.95 13.83
N ARG A 7 3.29 7.22 14.38
CA ARG A 7 4.52 6.52 14.02
C ARG A 7 4.41 5.03 14.30
N ALA A 8 3.93 4.64 15.49
CA ALA A 8 3.74 3.25 15.86
C ALA A 8 2.76 2.55 14.90
N ARG A 9 1.64 3.20 14.58
CA ARG A 9 0.65 2.67 13.62
C ARG A 9 1.24 2.47 12.22
N LEU A 10 1.98 3.45 11.71
CA LEU A 10 2.65 3.36 10.40
C LEU A 10 3.72 2.27 10.36
N LEU A 11 4.45 2.02 11.46
CA LEU A 11 5.45 0.95 11.54
C LEU A 11 4.83 -0.46 11.58
N ILE A 12 3.67 -0.61 12.24
CA ILE A 12 2.89 -1.85 12.18
C ILE A 12 2.42 -2.07 10.75
N GLU A 13 1.80 -1.06 10.15
CA GLU A 13 1.27 -1.15 8.79
C GLU A 13 2.36 -1.41 7.73
N GLN A 14 3.54 -0.81 7.90
CA GLN A 14 4.69 -1.07 7.03
C GLN A 14 5.07 -2.55 7.04
N ARG A 15 5.16 -3.15 8.24
CA ARG A 15 5.50 -4.57 8.40
C ARG A 15 4.44 -5.45 7.76
N GLU A 16 3.17 -5.23 8.06
CA GLU A 16 2.04 -5.97 7.47
C GLU A 16 2.03 -5.86 5.95
N THR A 17 2.29 -4.68 5.39
CA THR A 17 2.34 -4.47 3.94
C THR A 17 3.52 -5.21 3.31
N VAL A 18 4.68 -5.22 3.96
CA VAL A 18 5.88 -5.95 3.48
C VAL A 18 5.63 -7.45 3.52
N GLU A 19 5.06 -7.98 4.61
CA GLU A 19 4.70 -9.39 4.73
C GLU A 19 3.67 -9.78 3.67
N ALA A 20 2.64 -8.95 3.44
CA ALA A 20 1.64 -9.18 2.40
C ALA A 20 2.26 -9.21 0.98
N ILE A 21 3.25 -8.35 0.71
CA ILE A 21 3.99 -8.37 -0.57
C ILE A 21 4.79 -9.67 -0.71
N GLN A 22 5.46 -10.12 0.35
CA GLN A 22 6.24 -11.36 0.35
C GLN A 22 5.33 -12.59 0.14
N GLN A 23 4.19 -12.64 0.83
CA GLN A 23 3.20 -13.70 0.64
C GLN A 23 2.64 -13.69 -0.78
N ALA A 24 2.27 -12.52 -1.31
CA ALA A 24 1.80 -12.40 -2.69
C ALA A 24 2.86 -12.85 -3.70
N GLN A 25 4.15 -12.64 -3.44
CA GLN A 25 5.24 -13.16 -4.28
C GLN A 25 5.34 -14.69 -4.22
N GLN A 26 5.17 -15.28 -3.04
CA GLN A 26 5.21 -16.74 -2.87
C GLN A 26 4.01 -17.44 -3.53
N SER A 27 2.82 -16.84 -3.44
CA SER A 27 1.62 -17.36 -4.11
C SER A 27 1.58 -17.08 -5.62
N ALA A 28 2.29 -16.04 -6.07
CA ALA A 28 2.47 -15.74 -7.50
C ALA A 28 3.65 -16.48 -8.14
N ALA A 29 4.46 -17.19 -7.35
CA ALA A 29 5.45 -18.10 -7.91
C ALA A 29 4.68 -19.11 -8.77
N PRO A 30 5.05 -19.29 -10.05
CA PRO A 30 4.34 -20.22 -10.90
C PRO A 30 4.37 -21.58 -10.21
N VAL A 31 3.20 -22.06 -9.79
CA VAL A 31 3.04 -23.46 -9.43
C VAL A 31 3.52 -24.21 -10.67
N GLU A 32 4.65 -24.91 -10.56
CA GLU A 32 5.07 -25.85 -11.59
C GLU A 32 3.99 -26.92 -11.66
N LEU A 33 3.00 -26.66 -12.50
CA LEU A 33 1.95 -27.61 -12.82
C LEU A 33 2.61 -28.65 -13.71
N ASP A 34 2.80 -29.84 -13.16
CA ASP A 34 3.22 -31.03 -13.90
C ASP A 34 2.37 -31.13 -15.18
N GLN A 35 3.02 -30.87 -16.31
CA GLN A 35 2.38 -30.67 -17.60
C GLN A 35 1.76 -31.96 -18.16
N SER A 36 1.91 -33.08 -17.46
CA SER A 36 1.34 -34.37 -17.84
C SER A 36 -0.15 -34.54 -17.50
N CYS A 37 -0.76 -33.68 -16.65
CA CYS A 37 -2.14 -33.88 -16.18
C CYS A 37 -3.11 -32.68 -16.22
N VAL A 38 -2.72 -31.51 -16.76
CA VAL A 38 -3.57 -30.30 -16.71
C VAL A 38 -4.32 -30.03 -18.02
N GLY A 39 -5.65 -30.00 -17.96
CA GLY A 39 -6.53 -29.65 -19.08
C GLY A 39 -6.52 -28.15 -19.42
N ARG A 40 -7.09 -27.77 -20.59
CA ARG A 40 -7.16 -26.38 -21.08
C ARG A 40 -7.76 -25.37 -20.09
N VAL A 41 -8.72 -25.79 -19.26
CA VAL A 41 -9.37 -24.95 -18.23
C VAL A 41 -8.37 -24.51 -17.16
N SER A 42 -7.52 -25.43 -16.68
CA SER A 42 -6.55 -25.16 -15.62
C SER A 42 -5.47 -24.15 -16.01
N ARG A 43 -5.15 -24.02 -17.30
CA ARG A 43 -4.22 -22.98 -17.80
C ARG A 43 -4.86 -21.58 -17.78
N ILE A 44 -6.15 -21.47 -18.08
CA ILE A 44 -6.87 -20.18 -18.04
C ILE A 44 -6.98 -19.71 -16.58
N ASP A 45 -7.34 -20.62 -15.68
CA ASP A 45 -7.44 -20.32 -14.24
C ASP A 45 -6.07 -19.89 -13.69
N ALA A 46 -4.98 -20.58 -14.06
CA ALA A 46 -3.63 -20.21 -13.66
C ALA A 46 -3.22 -18.79 -14.12
N LEU A 47 -3.53 -18.43 -15.38
CA LEU A 47 -3.27 -17.07 -15.89
C LEU A 47 -4.11 -16.01 -15.17
N GLN A 48 -5.37 -16.30 -14.86
CA GLN A 48 -6.24 -15.40 -14.09
C GLN A 48 -5.72 -15.20 -12.67
N GLN A 49 -5.30 -16.27 -11.99
CA GLN A 49 -4.70 -16.20 -10.66
C GLN A 49 -3.41 -15.37 -10.68
N GLN A 50 -2.57 -15.55 -11.70
CA GLN A 50 -1.36 -14.76 -11.87
C GLN A 50 -1.66 -13.27 -12.07
N ALA A 51 -2.64 -12.93 -12.91
CA ALA A 51 -3.04 -11.53 -13.15
C ALA A 51 -3.59 -10.86 -11.87
N LEU A 52 -4.42 -11.58 -11.10
CA LEU A 52 -4.93 -11.11 -9.81
C LEU A 52 -3.80 -10.85 -8.80
N ALA A 53 -2.85 -11.79 -8.69
CA ALA A 53 -1.71 -11.65 -7.79
C ALA A 53 -0.80 -10.48 -8.17
N GLN A 54 -0.60 -10.24 -9.48
CA GLN A 54 0.13 -9.05 -9.97
C GLN A 54 -0.58 -7.75 -9.58
N GLY A 55 -1.89 -7.65 -9.80
CA GLY A 55 -2.68 -6.47 -9.44
C GLY A 55 -2.68 -6.20 -7.92
N LEU A 56 -2.76 -7.24 -7.09
CA LEU A 56 -2.61 -7.11 -5.65
C LEU A 56 -1.24 -6.56 -5.27
N ARG A 57 -0.17 -7.11 -5.86
CA ARG A 57 1.21 -6.67 -5.60
C ARG A 57 1.44 -5.21 -5.95
N GLU A 58 0.89 -4.74 -7.07
CA GLU A 58 0.98 -3.32 -7.46
C GLU A 58 0.33 -2.41 -6.42
N ARG A 59 -0.89 -2.75 -5.96
CA ARG A 59 -1.61 -1.99 -4.93
C ARG A 59 -0.84 -1.96 -3.61
N LEU A 60 -0.32 -3.09 -3.16
CA LEU A 60 0.48 -3.18 -1.93
C LEU A 60 1.78 -2.38 -2.06
N THR A 61 2.43 -2.40 -3.23
CA THR A 61 3.64 -1.61 -3.49
C THR A 61 3.37 -0.11 -3.41
N ILE A 62 2.24 0.35 -3.96
CA ILE A 62 1.80 1.75 -3.82
C ILE A 62 1.53 2.08 -2.35
N ARG A 63 0.87 1.20 -1.60
CA ARG A 63 0.60 1.42 -0.17
C ARG A 63 1.89 1.52 0.64
N LYS A 64 2.84 0.60 0.42
CA LYS A 64 4.17 0.62 1.06
C LYS A 64 4.87 1.95 0.84
N ARG A 65 4.89 2.46 -0.40
CA ARG A 65 5.50 3.77 -0.71
C ARG A 65 4.83 4.92 0.03
N LYS A 66 3.50 4.91 0.16
CA LYS A 66 2.76 5.94 0.92
C LYS A 66 3.13 5.91 2.40
N VAL A 67 3.20 4.73 3.01
CA VAL A 67 3.58 4.54 4.42
C VAL A 67 5.02 4.98 4.65
N GLU A 68 5.95 4.59 3.78
CA GLU A 68 7.36 5.02 3.83
C GLU A 68 7.50 6.54 3.72
N ALA A 69 6.75 7.18 2.81
CA ALA A 69 6.73 8.63 2.68
C ALA A 69 6.13 9.34 3.91
N ALA A 70 5.19 8.71 4.62
CA ALA A 70 4.64 9.25 5.86
C ALA A 70 5.65 9.16 7.02
N LEU A 71 6.36 8.03 7.13
CA LEU A 71 7.46 7.86 8.08
C LEU A 71 8.58 8.86 7.83
N ALA A 72 8.98 9.06 6.56
CA ALA A 72 10.00 10.06 6.21
C ALA A 72 9.58 11.48 6.60
N ARG A 73 8.30 11.83 6.45
CA ARG A 73 7.75 13.12 6.88
C ARG A 73 7.75 13.29 8.40
N LEU A 74 7.50 12.20 9.14
CA LEU A 74 7.62 12.21 10.61
C LEU A 74 9.07 12.47 11.02
N ASP A 75 10.03 11.82 10.37
CA ASP A 75 11.44 11.98 10.66
C ASP A 75 11.97 13.38 10.25
N SER A 76 11.42 13.99 9.19
CA SER A 76 11.76 15.36 8.77
C SER A 76 10.98 16.46 9.50
N GLY A 77 10.03 16.10 10.37
CA GLY A 77 9.19 17.07 11.11
C GLY A 77 8.17 17.81 10.24
N THR A 78 7.87 17.35 9.02
CA THR A 78 6.88 17.95 8.10
C THR A 78 5.58 17.14 8.03
N TYR A 79 5.45 16.15 8.90
CA TYR A 79 4.23 15.36 9.02
C TYR A 79 3.05 16.23 9.49
N GLY A 80 1.89 16.00 8.88
CA GLY A 80 0.72 16.84 9.09
C GLY A 80 0.61 18.02 8.12
N LEU A 81 1.48 18.15 7.12
CA LEU A 81 1.37 19.17 6.07
C LEU A 81 0.98 18.58 4.72
N CYS A 82 0.13 19.30 3.99
CA CYS A 82 -0.26 18.97 2.63
C CYS A 82 0.90 19.19 1.65
N CYS A 83 1.23 18.18 0.84
CA CYS A 83 2.33 18.27 -0.13
C CYS A 83 2.06 19.21 -1.33
N ALA A 84 0.85 19.77 -1.45
CA ALA A 84 0.48 20.69 -2.53
C ALA A 84 0.40 22.14 -2.06
N CYS A 85 -0.45 22.43 -1.07
CA CYS A 85 -0.65 23.79 -0.56
C CYS A 85 0.19 24.13 0.68
N HIS A 86 0.88 23.14 1.28
CA HIS A 86 1.65 23.31 2.51
C HIS A 86 0.83 23.73 3.74
N SER A 87 -0.50 23.67 3.65
CA SER A 87 -1.40 23.85 4.79
C SER A 87 -1.42 22.62 5.70
N ASP A 88 -1.82 22.82 6.95
CA ASP A 88 -2.07 21.73 7.90
C ASP A 88 -3.13 20.75 7.39
N LEU A 89 -2.88 19.46 7.60
CA LEU A 89 -3.82 18.39 7.36
C LEU A 89 -4.79 18.27 8.52
N GLU A 90 -6.06 18.10 8.19
CA GLU A 90 -7.11 17.92 9.17
C GLU A 90 -6.85 16.66 10.01
N PRO A 91 -6.95 16.74 11.36
CA PRO A 91 -6.73 15.58 12.24
C PRO A 91 -7.61 14.38 11.87
N GLU A 92 -8.81 14.64 11.38
CA GLU A 92 -9.78 13.64 10.92
C GLU A 92 -9.23 12.80 9.76
N LEU A 93 -8.52 13.44 8.80
CA LEU A 93 -7.89 12.75 7.68
C LEU A 93 -6.71 11.89 8.14
N LEU A 94 -5.88 12.40 9.05
CA LEU A 94 -4.73 11.67 9.61
C LEU A 94 -5.18 10.49 10.49
N ASN A 95 -6.32 10.63 11.17
CA ASN A 95 -6.93 9.54 11.93
C ASN A 95 -7.49 8.46 11.01
N ALA A 96 -8.12 8.84 9.90
CA ALA A 96 -8.63 7.91 8.90
C ALA A 96 -7.48 7.17 8.18
N ASP A 97 -6.54 7.92 7.61
CA ASP A 97 -5.34 7.40 6.96
C ASP A 97 -4.08 8.20 7.37
N PRO A 98 -3.20 7.64 8.21
CA PRO A 98 -1.97 8.32 8.63
C PRO A 98 -0.97 8.51 7.48
N ALA A 99 -1.18 7.86 6.33
CA ALA A 99 -0.34 8.02 5.15
C ALA A 99 -0.83 9.09 4.16
N VAL A 100 -1.89 9.84 4.50
CA VAL A 100 -2.43 10.88 3.63
C VAL A 100 -1.39 11.97 3.32
N VAL A 101 -1.42 12.50 2.09
CA VAL A 101 -0.42 13.44 1.55
C VAL A 101 -1.04 14.79 1.14
N PHE A 102 -2.36 14.85 0.98
CA PHE A 102 -3.08 16.04 0.53
C PHE A 102 -4.22 16.36 1.49
N CYS A 103 -4.49 17.65 1.71
CA CYS A 103 -5.70 18.09 2.39
C CYS A 103 -6.93 17.76 1.54
N GLN A 104 -8.12 17.83 2.16
CA GLN A 104 -9.38 17.50 1.51
C GLN A 104 -9.59 18.28 0.20
N GLU A 105 -9.24 19.56 0.18
CA GLU A 105 -9.37 20.43 -0.99
C GLU A 105 -8.46 19.98 -2.14
N CYS A 106 -7.17 19.75 -1.84
CA CYS A 106 -6.18 19.32 -2.82
C CYS A 106 -6.44 17.89 -3.33
N ALA A 107 -7.01 17.03 -2.49
CA ALA A 107 -7.44 15.70 -2.88
C ALA A 107 -8.65 15.74 -3.82
N THR A 108 -9.65 16.57 -3.50
CA THR A 108 -10.86 16.74 -4.33
C THR A 108 -10.52 17.35 -5.70
N ALA A 109 -9.58 18.30 -5.76
CA ALA A 109 -9.15 18.92 -7.02
C ALA A 109 -8.41 17.97 -7.99
N ARG A 110 -8.07 16.75 -7.56
CA ARG A 110 -7.29 15.76 -8.32
C ARG A 110 -8.08 14.48 -8.66
N GLN A 111 -9.34 14.39 -8.25
CA GLN A 111 -10.26 13.32 -8.66
C GLN A 111 -10.85 13.63 -10.04
#